data_AF-A0A963T8R6-F1
#
_entry.id   AF-A0A963T8R6-F1
#
_cell.length_a   1.000
_cell.length_b   1.000
_cell.length_c   1.000
_cell.angle_alpha   90.00
_cell.angle_beta   90.00
_cell.angle_gamma   90.00
#
_symmetry.space_group_name_H-M   'P 1'
#
loop_
_entity.id
_entity.type
_entity.pdbx_description
1 polymer ?
#
loop_
_entity_poly.entity_id
_entity_poly.type
_entity_poly.pdbx_seq_one_letter_code
_entity_poly.pdbx_strand_id
1 'polypeptide(L)'
;MTGSVPVHATERLARRALSVRAGDLDAETRAVARHVVVDALACAAAGRRTEAARVVRDTAAGLFGGGDSPVWYQGLRLSPAGAAYANAAATAALDLDDGNRAAGGHPGPAIVPAVLAEAQAIDAPGTAVLAALVAGYDVAVRMGRGEIHRAYASGNWTGFGVVAALAHLRGLDAATLAHALAIHAYHGPHVTDLTDSVEMGAHVKEVIPWSVAAAFGSVALAQNGYTGARDAIDVGRRTDPAPTLRDLDGRHLILDTYFKRYSVCRWAHAAIDGLLGLMATHGFTGDAIRGLKVETFQRAILLHNSPRPPSLEAA
;
A
#
# COMPACT_ATOMS: atom_id res chain seq x y z
N MET A 1 -24.21 17.23 -18.59
CA MET A 1 -22.77 17.32 -18.27
C MET A 1 -22.45 18.76 -17.90
N THR A 2 -22.56 19.12 -16.63
CA THR A 2 -22.10 20.43 -16.14
C THR A 2 -20.58 20.35 -16.05
N GLY A 3 -19.88 21.00 -16.99
CA GLY A 3 -18.42 21.02 -17.03
C GLY A 3 -17.87 21.80 -15.85
N SER A 4 -17.49 21.10 -14.78
CA SER A 4 -16.55 21.66 -13.81
C SER A 4 -15.20 21.81 -14.49
N VAL A 5 -14.56 22.95 -14.28
CA VAL A 5 -13.17 23.17 -14.71
C VAL A 5 -12.30 22.09 -14.05
N PRO A 6 -11.42 21.41 -14.81
CA PRO A 6 -10.49 20.43 -14.23
C PRO A 6 -9.69 21.06 -13.11
N VAL A 7 -9.61 20.39 -11.97
CA VAL A 7 -8.78 20.84 -10.84
C VAL A 7 -7.32 20.41 -10.99
N HIS A 8 -7.02 19.67 -12.08
CA HIS A 8 -5.68 19.24 -12.48
C HIS A 8 -5.02 18.39 -11.38
N ALA A 9 -5.76 17.44 -10.80
CA ALA A 9 -5.27 16.64 -9.68
C ALA A 9 -4.01 15.84 -10.07
N THR A 10 -3.95 15.30 -11.28
CA THR A 10 -2.77 14.54 -11.74
C THR A 10 -1.52 15.42 -11.78
N GLU A 11 -1.59 16.63 -12.34
CA GLU A 11 -0.44 17.54 -12.40
C GLU A 11 -0.05 18.09 -11.02
N ARG A 12 -1.02 18.32 -10.13
CA ARG A 12 -0.77 18.78 -8.77
C ARG A 12 -0.09 17.70 -7.93
N LEU A 13 -0.57 16.46 -8.00
CA LEU A 13 0.05 15.31 -7.34
C LEU A 13 1.44 15.03 -7.91
N ALA A 14 1.63 15.13 -9.23
CA ALA A 14 2.95 14.97 -9.86
C ALA A 14 3.96 16.00 -9.33
N ARG A 15 3.58 17.28 -9.29
CA ARG A 15 4.42 18.34 -8.72
C ARG A 15 4.75 18.11 -7.25
N ARG A 16 3.78 17.65 -6.46
CA ARG A 16 3.99 17.32 -5.06
C ARG A 16 4.96 16.15 -4.89
N ALA A 17 4.80 15.07 -5.63
CA ALA A 17 5.71 13.93 -5.56
C ALA A 17 7.16 14.33 -5.85
N LEU A 18 7.36 15.15 -6.90
CA LEU A 18 8.69 15.60 -7.32
C LEU A 18 9.27 16.74 -6.47
N SER A 19 8.48 17.36 -5.60
CA SER A 19 9.01 18.38 -4.66
C SER A 19 9.71 17.78 -3.44
N VAL A 20 9.54 16.48 -3.19
CA VAL A 20 10.23 15.78 -2.11
C VAL A 20 11.71 15.63 -2.45
N ARG A 21 12.58 16.27 -1.68
CA ARG A 21 14.04 16.20 -1.86
C ARG A 21 14.70 15.54 -0.67
N ALA A 22 15.65 14.64 -0.92
CA ALA A 22 16.34 13.90 0.13
C ALA A 22 17.05 14.81 1.16
N GLY A 23 17.57 15.95 0.70
CA GLY A 23 18.24 16.95 1.55
C GLY A 23 17.28 17.72 2.47
N ASP A 24 16.00 17.80 2.12
CA ASP A 24 15.00 18.60 2.84
C ASP A 24 14.23 17.77 3.87
N LEU A 25 14.41 16.44 3.87
CA LEU A 25 13.78 15.56 4.86
C LEU A 25 14.33 15.87 6.25
N ASP A 26 13.46 16.06 7.24
CA ASP A 26 13.88 16.18 8.63
C ASP A 26 14.27 14.82 9.24
N ALA A 27 14.76 14.83 10.48
CA ALA A 27 15.21 13.62 11.16
C ALA A 27 14.05 12.64 11.42
N GLU A 28 12.87 13.15 11.75
CA GLU A 28 11.67 12.35 12.03
C GLU A 28 11.19 11.63 10.77
N THR A 29 11.05 12.35 9.65
CA THR A 29 10.64 11.81 8.36
C THR A 29 11.60 10.74 7.89
N ARG A 30 12.91 10.96 8.03
CA ARG A 30 13.93 9.93 7.73
C ARG A 30 13.80 8.70 8.62
N ALA A 31 13.52 8.89 9.91
CA ALA A 31 13.35 7.78 10.84
C ALA A 31 12.14 6.93 10.47
N VAL A 32 10.98 7.55 10.21
CA VAL A 32 9.77 6.82 9.77
C VAL A 32 10.00 6.12 8.43
N ALA A 33 10.63 6.79 7.45
CA ALA A 33 10.96 6.18 6.16
C ALA A 33 11.89 4.95 6.30
N ARG A 34 12.76 4.92 7.32
CA ARG A 34 13.56 3.72 7.64
C ARG A 34 12.73 2.65 8.34
N HIS A 35 11.83 3.03 9.24
CA HIS A 35 10.96 2.09 9.94
C HIS A 35 10.04 1.34 8.99
N VAL A 36 9.44 2.01 7.99
CA VAL A 36 8.60 1.31 7.00
C VAL A 36 9.37 0.28 6.18
N VAL A 37 10.67 0.52 5.93
CA VAL A 37 11.54 -0.47 5.28
C VAL A 37 11.74 -1.69 6.17
N VAL A 38 12.07 -1.47 7.45
CA VAL A 38 12.28 -2.56 8.41
C VAL A 38 11.01 -3.36 8.62
N ASP A 39 9.87 -2.68 8.76
CA ASP A 39 8.55 -3.27 8.91
C ASP A 39 8.18 -4.16 7.72
N ALA A 40 8.30 -3.63 6.48
CA ALA A 40 7.98 -4.40 5.28
C ALA A 40 8.86 -5.65 5.13
N LEU A 41 10.17 -5.54 5.40
CA LEU A 41 11.08 -6.68 5.37
C LEU A 41 10.73 -7.71 6.44
N ALA A 42 10.40 -7.28 7.66
CA ALA A 42 9.98 -8.17 8.74
C ALA A 42 8.66 -8.88 8.43
N CYS A 43 7.66 -8.16 7.90
CA CYS A 43 6.39 -8.72 7.48
C CYS A 43 6.56 -9.71 6.33
N ALA A 44 7.37 -9.36 5.32
CA ALA A 44 7.69 -10.29 4.25
C ALA A 44 8.43 -11.53 4.74
N ALA A 45 9.37 -11.38 5.69
CA ALA A 45 10.01 -12.53 6.30
C ALA A 45 8.97 -13.43 6.96
N ALA A 46 8.06 -12.90 7.78
CA ALA A 46 7.02 -13.69 8.42
C ALA A 46 6.06 -14.35 7.39
N GLY A 47 5.64 -13.60 6.36
CA GLY A 47 4.64 -14.02 5.37
C GLY A 47 5.16 -14.86 4.20
N ARG A 48 6.48 -14.95 3.96
CA ARG A 48 7.06 -15.59 2.77
C ARG A 48 6.68 -17.06 2.53
N ARG A 49 6.19 -17.74 3.55
CA ARG A 49 5.83 -19.17 3.53
C ARG A 49 4.32 -19.42 3.48
N THR A 50 3.48 -18.38 3.48
CA THR A 50 2.04 -18.57 3.27
C THR A 50 1.78 -19.13 1.88
N GLU A 51 0.67 -19.84 1.73
CA GLU A 51 0.28 -20.39 0.43
C GLU A 51 0.05 -19.27 -0.59
N ALA A 52 -0.64 -18.20 -0.18
CA ALA A 52 -0.84 -17.00 -0.99
C ALA A 52 0.49 -16.43 -1.52
N ALA A 53 1.48 -16.19 -0.65
CA ALA A 53 2.78 -15.65 -1.06
C ALA A 53 3.53 -16.60 -2.00
N ARG A 54 3.45 -17.92 -1.74
CA ARG A 54 4.05 -18.96 -2.59
C ARG A 54 3.48 -18.93 -4.01
N VAL A 55 2.15 -18.96 -4.13
CA VAL A 55 1.45 -18.97 -5.42
C VAL A 55 1.75 -17.69 -6.22
N VAL A 56 1.75 -16.53 -5.56
CA VAL A 56 2.07 -15.25 -6.22
C VAL A 56 3.50 -15.24 -6.73
N ARG A 57 4.48 -15.71 -5.94
CA ARG A 57 5.88 -15.79 -6.36
C ARG A 57 6.05 -16.71 -7.57
N ASP A 58 5.46 -17.90 -7.54
CA ASP A 58 5.58 -18.87 -8.63
C ASP A 58 4.93 -18.31 -9.92
N THR A 59 3.80 -17.60 -9.78
CA THR A 59 3.16 -16.85 -10.86
C THR A 59 4.05 -15.73 -11.40
N ALA A 60 4.73 -14.99 -10.52
CA ALA A 60 5.60 -13.89 -10.90
C ALA A 60 6.76 -14.35 -11.81
N ALA A 61 7.33 -15.52 -11.51
CA ALA A 61 8.41 -16.11 -12.28
C ALA A 61 7.99 -16.43 -13.73
N GLY A 62 6.74 -16.85 -13.93
CA GLY A 62 6.20 -17.12 -15.27
C GLY A 62 5.79 -15.87 -16.05
N LEU A 63 5.29 -14.82 -15.37
CA LEU A 63 4.71 -13.65 -16.03
C LEU A 63 5.71 -12.52 -16.32
N PHE A 64 6.67 -12.28 -15.43
CA PHE A 64 7.49 -11.06 -15.47
C PHE A 64 8.95 -11.29 -15.89
N GLY A 65 9.32 -12.54 -16.15
CA GLY A 65 10.66 -12.92 -16.58
C GLY A 65 11.75 -12.76 -15.51
N GLY A 66 12.94 -13.25 -15.84
CA GLY A 66 14.14 -13.12 -15.02
C GLY A 66 14.69 -11.68 -14.99
N GLY A 67 15.56 -11.42 -14.03
CA GLY A 67 16.25 -10.15 -13.86
C GLY A 67 17.10 -10.17 -12.59
N ASP A 68 17.60 -8.99 -12.19
CA ASP A 68 18.50 -8.87 -11.05
C ASP A 68 17.82 -8.39 -9.77
N SER A 69 16.50 -8.23 -9.72
CA SER A 69 15.82 -7.82 -8.49
C SER A 69 15.49 -9.04 -7.63
N PRO A 70 15.92 -9.09 -6.35
CA PRO A 70 15.70 -10.25 -5.48
C PRO A 70 14.24 -10.37 -5.05
N VAL A 71 13.71 -11.59 -5.14
CA VAL A 71 12.56 -12.01 -4.35
C VAL A 71 13.06 -12.31 -2.94
N TRP A 72 12.59 -11.55 -1.96
CA TRP A 72 13.13 -11.54 -0.61
C TRP A 72 13.05 -12.91 0.04
N TYR A 73 14.18 -13.35 0.60
CA TYR A 73 14.30 -14.61 1.35
C TYR A 73 14.06 -15.91 0.55
N GLN A 74 14.04 -15.86 -0.79
CA GLN A 74 13.76 -17.04 -1.62
C GLN A 74 14.95 -17.52 -2.47
N GLY A 75 16.05 -16.76 -2.55
CA GLY A 75 17.17 -17.08 -3.46
C GLY A 75 16.82 -16.97 -4.96
N LEU A 76 15.65 -16.40 -5.27
CA LEU A 76 15.16 -16.16 -6.62
C LEU A 76 15.36 -14.69 -7.01
N ARG A 77 15.65 -14.42 -8.28
CA ARG A 77 15.73 -13.07 -8.85
C ARG A 77 14.84 -12.97 -10.07
N LEU A 78 14.14 -11.85 -10.21
CA LEU A 78 13.19 -11.56 -11.29
C LEU A 78 13.42 -10.15 -11.81
N SER A 79 12.66 -9.75 -12.84
CA SER A 79 12.57 -8.34 -13.21
C SER A 79 12.11 -7.46 -12.03
N PRO A 80 12.39 -6.14 -12.02
CA PRO A 80 12.00 -5.26 -10.91
C PRO A 80 10.50 -5.32 -10.61
N ALA A 81 9.66 -5.32 -11.66
CA ALA A 81 8.22 -5.46 -11.52
C ALA A 81 7.81 -6.82 -10.92
N GLY A 82 8.42 -7.92 -11.38
CA GLY A 82 8.13 -9.27 -10.89
C GLY A 82 8.56 -9.48 -9.43
N ALA A 83 9.76 -9.00 -9.07
CA ALA A 83 10.25 -9.04 -7.71
C ALA A 83 9.40 -8.20 -6.76
N ALA A 84 9.06 -6.97 -7.16
CA ALA A 84 8.18 -6.09 -6.38
C ALA A 84 6.79 -6.70 -6.18
N TYR A 85 6.21 -7.29 -7.23
CA TYR A 85 4.92 -8.00 -7.17
C TYR A 85 4.95 -9.17 -6.17
N ALA A 86 5.97 -10.03 -6.24
CA ALA A 86 6.12 -11.16 -5.32
C ALA A 86 6.38 -10.72 -3.86
N ASN A 87 7.24 -9.71 -3.68
CA ASN A 87 7.57 -9.18 -2.37
C ASN A 87 6.38 -8.45 -1.73
N ALA A 88 5.56 -7.76 -2.52
CA ALA A 88 4.32 -7.14 -2.05
C ALA A 88 3.34 -8.17 -1.49
N ALA A 89 3.17 -9.31 -2.16
CA ALA A 89 2.33 -10.39 -1.65
C ALA A 89 2.86 -10.98 -0.35
N ALA A 90 4.17 -11.24 -0.27
CA ALA A 90 4.78 -11.74 0.97
C ALA A 90 4.64 -10.75 2.14
N THR A 91 4.76 -9.45 1.86
CA THR A 91 4.64 -8.38 2.88
C THR A 91 3.21 -8.29 3.42
N ALA A 92 2.21 -8.33 2.55
CA ALA A 92 0.80 -8.18 2.93
C ALA A 92 0.16 -9.47 3.48
N ALA A 93 0.82 -10.62 3.33
CA ALA A 93 0.23 -11.95 3.51
C ALA A 93 -0.36 -12.21 4.90
N LEU A 94 0.14 -11.54 5.93
CA LEU A 94 -0.21 -11.80 7.33
C LEU A 94 -1.00 -10.67 7.98
N ASP A 95 -1.33 -9.62 7.22
CA ASP A 95 -2.00 -8.43 7.73
C ASP A 95 -1.29 -7.81 8.96
N LEU A 96 0.05 -7.90 8.98
CA LEU A 96 0.93 -7.40 10.04
C LEU A 96 1.65 -6.11 9.66
N ASP A 97 1.58 -5.74 8.39
CA ASP A 97 2.23 -4.59 7.81
C ASP A 97 1.67 -3.25 8.31
N ASP A 98 2.43 -2.20 8.05
CA ASP A 98 2.07 -0.83 8.35
C ASP A 98 0.69 -0.41 7.79
N GLY A 99 0.16 0.68 8.33
CA GLY A 99 -1.07 1.23 7.82
C GLY A 99 -1.20 2.72 8.02
N ASN A 100 -2.21 3.30 7.38
CA ASN A 100 -2.54 4.71 7.48
C ASN A 100 -4.03 4.91 7.80
N ARG A 101 -4.33 5.70 8.83
CA ARG A 101 -5.71 5.93 9.31
C ARG A 101 -6.55 6.75 8.32
N ALA A 102 -5.94 7.75 7.69
CA ALA A 102 -6.65 8.68 6.81
C ALA A 102 -7.00 8.02 5.46
N ALA A 103 -6.08 7.21 4.94
CA ALA A 103 -6.34 6.37 3.77
C ALA A 103 -7.28 5.21 4.10
N GLY A 104 -7.15 4.62 5.30
CA GLY A 104 -7.91 3.45 5.70
C GLY A 104 -7.37 2.17 5.07
N GLY A 105 -6.05 1.95 5.14
CA GLY A 105 -5.41 0.73 4.62
C GLY A 105 -3.89 0.78 4.71
N HIS A 106 -3.22 0.15 3.76
CA HIS A 106 -1.88 -0.43 3.87
C HIS A 106 -0.92 0.07 2.77
N PRO A 107 -0.17 1.17 2.99
CA PRO A 107 0.73 1.73 1.99
C PRO A 107 2.02 0.91 1.79
N GLY A 108 2.62 0.43 2.88
CA GLY A 108 3.95 -0.16 2.87
C GLY A 108 4.11 -1.41 2.03
N PRO A 109 3.18 -2.38 2.06
CA PRO A 109 3.31 -3.59 1.25
C PRO A 109 3.33 -3.35 -0.25
N ALA A 110 2.81 -2.22 -0.73
CA ALA A 110 2.90 -1.88 -2.15
C ALA A 110 4.16 -1.06 -2.44
N ILE A 111 4.38 0.00 -1.67
CA ILE A 111 5.35 1.05 -1.99
C ILE A 111 6.78 0.58 -1.68
N VAL A 112 6.99 -0.03 -0.51
CA VAL A 112 8.34 -0.42 -0.08
C VAL A 112 8.94 -1.47 -1.01
N PRO A 113 8.25 -2.57 -1.36
CA PRO A 113 8.81 -3.55 -2.30
C PRO A 113 9.11 -2.98 -3.68
N ALA A 114 8.25 -2.09 -4.19
CA ALA A 114 8.46 -1.46 -5.49
C ALA A 114 9.68 -0.53 -5.50
N VAL A 115 9.80 0.31 -4.47
CA VAL A 115 10.94 1.24 -4.34
C VAL A 115 12.25 0.46 -4.21
N LEU A 116 12.30 -0.58 -3.37
CA LEU A 116 13.54 -1.34 -3.19
C LEU A 116 13.92 -2.13 -4.44
N ALA A 117 12.95 -2.73 -5.14
CA ALA A 117 13.21 -3.46 -6.38
C ALA A 117 13.75 -2.53 -7.49
N GLU A 118 13.15 -1.35 -7.65
CA GLU A 118 13.58 -0.35 -8.62
C GLU A 118 14.93 0.27 -8.24
N ALA A 119 15.12 0.66 -6.99
CA ALA A 119 16.35 1.26 -6.50
C ALA A 119 17.55 0.32 -6.69
N GLN A 120 17.36 -0.99 -6.46
CA GLN A 120 18.39 -1.99 -6.74
C GLN A 120 18.68 -2.11 -8.24
N ALA A 121 17.67 -2.03 -9.09
CA ALA A 121 17.83 -2.17 -10.53
C ALA A 121 18.60 -1.00 -11.17
N ILE A 122 18.51 0.20 -10.58
CA ILE A 122 19.17 1.41 -11.08
C ILE A 122 20.37 1.86 -10.21
N ASP A 123 20.79 1.04 -9.25
CA ASP A 123 21.84 1.35 -8.27
C ASP A 123 21.64 2.70 -7.54
N ALA A 124 20.41 2.97 -7.12
CA ALA A 124 20.06 4.22 -6.46
C ALA A 124 20.64 4.29 -5.02
N PRO A 125 21.16 5.45 -4.59
CA PRO A 125 21.64 5.61 -3.23
C PRO A 125 20.49 5.57 -2.23
N GLY A 126 20.77 5.13 -1.00
CA GLY A 126 19.75 5.05 0.06
C GLY A 126 19.04 6.38 0.36
N THR A 127 19.67 7.53 0.10
CA THR A 127 19.03 8.84 0.23
C THR A 127 17.90 9.03 -0.80
N ALA A 128 18.07 8.54 -2.03
CA ALA A 128 17.03 8.55 -3.05
C ALA A 128 15.88 7.60 -2.67
N VAL A 129 16.21 6.43 -2.10
CA VAL A 129 15.21 5.49 -1.56
C VAL A 129 14.30 6.17 -0.53
N LEU A 130 14.87 6.87 0.46
CA LEU A 130 14.06 7.55 1.49
C LEU A 130 13.15 8.63 0.88
N ALA A 131 13.64 9.43 -0.06
CA ALA A 131 12.83 10.45 -0.72
C ALA A 131 11.70 9.84 -1.57
N ALA A 132 11.97 8.75 -2.30
CA ALA A 132 10.97 8.04 -3.08
C ALA A 132 9.88 7.40 -2.21
N LEU A 133 10.24 6.82 -1.05
CA LEU A 133 9.27 6.33 -0.07
C LEU A 133 8.37 7.46 0.42
N VAL A 134 8.94 8.59 0.81
CA VAL A 134 8.17 9.76 1.28
C VAL A 134 7.21 10.25 0.20
N ALA A 135 7.67 10.40 -1.05
CA ALA A 135 6.84 10.80 -2.18
C ALA A 135 5.70 9.80 -2.46
N GLY A 136 6.02 8.50 -2.45
CA GLY A 136 5.04 7.44 -2.70
C GLY A 136 3.96 7.39 -1.63
N TYR A 137 4.33 7.45 -0.35
CA TYR A 137 3.37 7.48 0.75
C TYR A 137 2.48 8.72 0.70
N ASP A 138 3.05 9.89 0.38
CA ASP A 138 2.28 11.14 0.29
C ASP A 138 1.18 11.03 -0.78
N VAL A 139 1.52 10.57 -1.98
CA VAL A 139 0.55 10.40 -3.08
C VAL A 139 -0.45 9.29 -2.77
N ALA A 140 -0.01 8.12 -2.29
CA ALA A 140 -0.90 7.01 -1.98
C ALA A 140 -1.94 7.40 -0.92
N VAL A 141 -1.51 8.01 0.20
CA VAL A 141 -2.41 8.37 1.29
C VAL A 141 -3.41 9.44 0.83
N ARG A 142 -3.00 10.38 -0.02
CA ARG A 142 -3.90 11.37 -0.65
C ARG A 142 -4.98 10.69 -1.49
N MET A 143 -4.59 9.75 -2.34
CA MET A 143 -5.54 8.98 -3.14
C MET A 143 -6.50 8.17 -2.27
N GLY A 144 -6.01 7.54 -1.20
CA GLY A 144 -6.86 6.81 -0.26
C GLY A 144 -7.80 7.70 0.55
N ARG A 145 -7.37 8.92 0.93
CA ARG A 145 -8.24 9.91 1.62
C ARG A 145 -9.47 10.25 0.78
N GLY A 146 -9.28 10.38 -0.53
CA GLY A 146 -10.34 10.72 -1.47
C GLY A 146 -11.06 9.56 -2.12
N GLU A 147 -10.75 8.31 -1.78
CA GLU A 147 -11.47 7.16 -2.34
C GLU A 147 -12.99 7.26 -2.05
N ILE A 148 -13.80 7.27 -3.11
CA ILE A 148 -15.26 7.41 -3.02
C ILE A 148 -15.89 6.11 -2.51
N HIS A 149 -15.51 4.99 -3.13
CA HIS A 149 -15.97 3.67 -2.76
C HIS A 149 -14.93 3.02 -1.84
N ARG A 150 -15.04 3.28 -0.53
CA ARG A 150 -14.13 2.75 0.50
C ARG A 150 -14.33 1.24 0.70
N ALA A 151 -13.91 0.46 -0.28
CA ALA A 151 -13.90 -1.01 -0.27
C ALA A 151 -12.79 -1.60 0.64
N TYR A 152 -11.95 -0.74 1.23
CA TYR A 152 -10.74 -1.15 1.96
C TYR A 152 -9.84 -2.09 1.15
N ALA A 153 -9.78 -1.86 -0.16
CA ALA A 153 -8.83 -2.49 -1.05
C ALA A 153 -7.66 -1.53 -1.24
N SER A 154 -6.61 -1.63 -0.41
CA SER A 154 -5.45 -0.73 -0.48
C SER A 154 -4.86 -0.60 -1.89
N GLY A 155 -4.87 -1.69 -2.67
CA GLY A 155 -4.41 -1.68 -4.07
C GLY A 155 -5.14 -0.70 -4.99
N ASN A 156 -6.32 -0.21 -4.63
CA ASN A 156 -7.04 0.83 -5.39
C ASN A 156 -6.31 2.18 -5.39
N TRP A 157 -5.51 2.46 -4.37
CA TRP A 157 -4.86 3.77 -4.17
C TRP A 157 -3.34 3.67 -3.97
N THR A 158 -2.81 2.54 -3.50
CA THR A 158 -1.36 2.38 -3.29
C THR A 158 -0.55 2.37 -4.57
N GLY A 159 -1.12 1.87 -5.67
CA GLY A 159 -0.45 1.85 -6.97
C GLY A 159 -0.11 3.25 -7.50
N PHE A 160 -0.91 4.28 -7.18
CA PHE A 160 -0.56 5.68 -7.49
C PHE A 160 0.68 6.15 -6.72
N GLY A 161 0.85 5.70 -5.47
CA GLY A 161 2.08 5.95 -4.71
C GLY A 161 3.29 5.24 -5.30
N VAL A 162 3.11 4.00 -5.78
CA VAL A 162 4.16 3.28 -6.50
C VAL A 162 4.56 4.05 -7.77
N VAL A 163 3.60 4.53 -8.57
CA VAL A 163 3.86 5.38 -9.75
C VAL A 163 4.70 6.61 -9.37
N ALA A 164 4.30 7.33 -8.32
CA ALA A 164 5.01 8.50 -7.84
C ALA A 164 6.44 8.19 -7.38
N ALA A 165 6.63 7.10 -6.64
CA ALA A 165 7.93 6.69 -6.13
C ALA A 165 8.88 6.22 -7.24
N LEU A 166 8.39 5.45 -8.21
CA LEU A 166 9.17 5.04 -9.38
C LEU A 166 9.57 6.23 -10.24
N ALA A 167 8.66 7.18 -10.47
CA ALA A 167 8.98 8.40 -11.20
C ALA A 167 10.04 9.25 -10.50
N HIS A 168 10.00 9.31 -9.16
CA HIS A 168 11.01 9.98 -8.36
C HIS A 168 12.39 9.32 -8.52
N LEU A 169 12.48 7.99 -8.40
CA LEU A 169 13.72 7.23 -8.59
C LEU A 169 14.28 7.36 -10.02
N ARG A 170 13.40 7.36 -11.02
CA ARG A 170 13.79 7.47 -12.45
C ARG A 170 14.06 8.91 -12.91
N GLY A 171 13.87 9.91 -12.04
CA GLY A 171 14.08 11.32 -12.37
C GLY A 171 13.14 11.83 -13.47
N LEU A 172 11.89 11.36 -13.50
CA LEU A 172 10.91 11.79 -14.49
C LEU A 172 10.46 13.23 -14.25
N ASP A 173 10.09 13.93 -15.33
CA ASP A 173 9.48 15.24 -15.23
C ASP A 173 7.99 15.18 -14.81
N ALA A 174 7.45 16.32 -14.41
CA ALA A 174 6.08 16.43 -13.91
C ALA A 174 5.02 16.10 -14.97
N ALA A 175 5.30 16.31 -16.25
CA ALA A 175 4.37 16.02 -17.34
C ALA A 175 4.29 14.51 -17.59
N THR A 176 5.43 13.82 -17.64
CA THR A 176 5.48 12.36 -17.74
C THR A 176 4.82 11.69 -16.53
N LEU A 177 5.09 12.17 -15.31
CA LEU A 177 4.45 11.62 -14.11
C LEU A 177 2.93 11.88 -14.10
N ALA A 178 2.46 13.05 -14.54
CA ALA A 178 1.02 13.30 -14.65
C ALA A 178 0.33 12.30 -15.62
N HIS A 179 0.96 12.00 -16.76
CA HIS A 179 0.47 10.95 -17.65
C HIS A 179 0.54 9.55 -17.02
N ALA A 180 1.61 9.22 -16.29
CA ALA A 180 1.72 7.92 -15.60
C ALA A 180 0.60 7.72 -14.56
N LEU A 181 0.29 8.76 -13.76
CA LEU A 181 -0.82 8.74 -12.80
C LEU A 181 -2.17 8.59 -13.53
N ALA A 182 -2.36 9.32 -14.63
CA ALA A 182 -3.56 9.21 -15.45
C ALA A 182 -3.73 7.81 -16.06
N ILE A 183 -2.66 7.21 -16.59
CA ILE A 183 -2.67 5.84 -17.12
C ILE A 183 -3.03 4.86 -15.99
N HIS A 184 -2.43 5.03 -14.82
CA HIS A 184 -2.70 4.16 -13.68
C HIS A 184 -4.15 4.26 -13.19
N ALA A 185 -4.80 5.41 -13.33
CA ALA A 185 -6.22 5.54 -13.00
C ALA A 185 -7.11 4.56 -13.79
N TYR A 186 -6.71 4.21 -15.02
CA TYR A 186 -7.41 3.27 -15.89
C TYR A 186 -6.88 1.84 -15.82
N HIS A 187 -5.57 1.65 -15.66
CA HIS A 187 -4.95 0.31 -15.67
C HIS A 187 -4.81 -0.30 -14.27
N GLY A 188 -4.81 0.53 -13.23
CA GLY A 188 -4.73 0.09 -11.84
C GLY A 188 -6.06 -0.50 -11.35
N PRO A 189 -6.03 -1.42 -10.36
CA PRO A 189 -7.22 -2.04 -9.81
C PRO A 189 -8.26 -1.01 -9.34
N HIS A 190 -9.56 -1.34 -9.48
CA HIS A 190 -10.67 -0.59 -8.88
C HIS A 190 -11.73 -1.56 -8.37
N VAL A 191 -11.56 -2.01 -7.14
CA VAL A 191 -12.49 -2.91 -6.46
C VAL A 191 -13.42 -2.08 -5.58
N THR A 192 -14.74 -2.25 -5.70
CA THR A 192 -15.73 -1.45 -4.94
C THR A 192 -16.48 -2.25 -3.89
N ASP A 193 -16.33 -3.57 -3.89
CA ASP A 193 -17.20 -4.55 -3.20
C ASP A 193 -16.40 -5.60 -2.42
N LEU A 194 -15.09 -5.38 -2.18
CA LEU A 194 -14.22 -6.36 -1.51
C LEU A 194 -14.78 -6.81 -0.15
N THR A 195 -15.35 -5.88 0.62
CA THR A 195 -15.94 -6.17 1.94
C THR A 195 -17.34 -6.77 1.90
N ASP A 196 -17.92 -6.94 0.71
CA ASP A 196 -19.30 -7.42 0.56
C ASP A 196 -19.35 -8.94 0.36
N SER A 197 -18.18 -9.59 0.14
CA SER A 197 -18.06 -11.04 0.07
C SER A 197 -18.40 -11.70 1.40
N VAL A 198 -19.29 -12.70 1.34
CA VAL A 198 -19.60 -13.58 2.48
C VAL A 198 -18.68 -14.79 2.55
N GLU A 199 -17.94 -15.08 1.48
CA GLU A 199 -16.93 -16.13 1.42
C GLU A 199 -15.63 -15.63 2.07
N MET A 200 -15.11 -16.39 3.03
CA MET A 200 -13.91 -16.08 3.79
C MET A 200 -12.72 -16.95 3.35
N GLY A 201 -11.52 -16.48 3.64
CA GLY A 201 -10.30 -17.27 3.44
C GLY A 201 -9.66 -17.13 2.05
N ALA A 202 -10.10 -16.17 1.24
CA ALA A 202 -9.49 -15.92 -0.07
C ALA A 202 -8.06 -15.38 0.05
N HIS A 203 -7.14 -15.88 -0.76
CA HIS A 203 -5.74 -15.40 -0.81
C HIS A 203 -5.58 -13.95 -1.31
N VAL A 204 -6.63 -13.35 -1.91
CA VAL A 204 -6.56 -12.02 -2.50
C VAL A 204 -6.58 -10.95 -1.40
N LYS A 205 -5.40 -10.55 -0.93
CA LYS A 205 -5.25 -9.43 0.01
C LYS A 205 -5.31 -8.09 -0.72
N GLU A 206 -6.50 -7.48 -0.73
CA GLU A 206 -6.73 -6.07 -1.07
C GLU A 206 -6.15 -5.62 -2.43
N VAL A 207 -5.99 -6.56 -3.36
CA VAL A 207 -5.38 -6.40 -4.70
C VAL A 207 -4.03 -5.68 -4.72
N ILE A 208 -3.31 -5.66 -3.59
CA ILE A 208 -2.06 -4.93 -3.42
C ILE A 208 -0.99 -5.34 -4.45
N PRO A 209 -0.69 -6.65 -4.66
CA PRO A 209 0.36 -7.04 -5.61
C PRO A 209 0.08 -6.54 -7.03
N TRP A 210 -1.14 -6.71 -7.53
CA TRP A 210 -1.50 -6.27 -8.87
C TRP A 210 -1.46 -4.75 -9.05
N SER A 211 -1.71 -3.97 -7.98
CA SER A 211 -1.51 -2.52 -8.02
C SER A 211 -0.05 -2.13 -8.31
N VAL A 212 0.91 -2.90 -7.76
CA VAL A 212 2.35 -2.71 -8.01
C VAL A 212 2.69 -3.04 -9.46
N ALA A 213 2.28 -4.21 -9.96
CA ALA A 213 2.54 -4.60 -11.34
C ALA A 213 1.96 -3.60 -12.36
N ALA A 214 0.72 -3.16 -12.14
CA ALA A 214 0.08 -2.15 -12.97
C ALA A 214 0.84 -0.81 -12.93
N ALA A 215 1.33 -0.38 -11.76
CA ALA A 215 2.08 0.86 -11.60
C ALA A 215 3.41 0.86 -12.39
N PHE A 216 4.18 -0.24 -12.34
CA PHE A 216 5.38 -0.39 -13.18
C PHE A 216 5.06 -0.24 -14.67
N GLY A 217 3.96 -0.87 -15.13
CA GLY A 217 3.47 -0.73 -16.50
C GLY A 217 3.06 0.69 -16.85
N SER A 218 2.31 1.38 -15.98
CA SER A 218 1.88 2.77 -16.20
C SER A 218 3.05 3.74 -16.34
N VAL A 219 4.10 3.58 -15.52
CA VAL A 219 5.32 4.40 -15.61
C VAL A 219 6.07 4.11 -16.91
N ALA A 220 6.26 2.84 -17.25
CA ALA A 220 6.94 2.45 -18.49
C ALA A 220 6.20 2.96 -19.74
N LEU A 221 4.87 2.87 -19.78
CA LEU A 221 4.06 3.41 -20.85
C LEU A 221 4.26 4.92 -21.01
N ALA A 222 4.16 5.69 -19.91
CA ALA A 222 4.33 7.15 -19.95
C ALA A 222 5.73 7.56 -20.44
N GLN A 223 6.78 6.86 -20.01
CA GLN A 223 8.16 7.12 -20.46
C GLN A 223 8.33 6.88 -21.97
N ASN A 224 7.56 5.97 -22.55
CA ASN A 224 7.55 5.68 -23.99
C ASN A 224 6.55 6.56 -24.78
N GLY A 225 6.03 7.63 -24.17
CA GLY A 225 5.16 8.60 -24.84
C GLY A 225 3.68 8.19 -24.88
N TYR A 226 3.27 7.12 -24.20
CA TYR A 226 1.86 6.80 -24.03
C TYR A 226 1.19 7.87 -23.16
N THR A 227 -0.01 8.31 -23.52
CA THR A 227 -0.72 9.38 -22.81
C THR A 227 -1.95 8.84 -22.07
N GLY A 228 -2.18 9.36 -20.86
CA GLY A 228 -3.43 9.19 -20.11
C GLY A 228 -4.24 10.50 -20.06
N ALA A 229 -5.55 10.38 -19.88
CA ALA A 229 -6.44 11.54 -19.69
C ALA A 229 -6.11 12.24 -18.35
N ARG A 230 -5.58 13.47 -18.41
CA ARG A 230 -5.03 14.17 -17.24
C ARG A 230 -6.09 14.57 -16.20
N ASP A 231 -7.35 14.56 -16.58
CA ASP A 231 -8.52 14.73 -15.71
C ASP A 231 -9.04 13.41 -15.13
N ALA A 232 -8.37 12.27 -15.34
CA ALA A 232 -8.84 10.95 -14.88
C ALA A 232 -9.07 10.85 -13.36
N ILE A 233 -8.36 11.66 -12.56
CA ILE A 233 -8.56 11.76 -11.10
C ILE A 233 -9.68 12.76 -10.77
N ASP A 234 -9.93 13.74 -11.64
CA ASP A 234 -10.90 14.83 -11.44
C ASP A 234 -12.35 14.38 -11.70
N VAL A 235 -12.56 13.38 -12.55
CA VAL A 235 -13.91 12.95 -13.01
C VAL A 235 -14.80 12.30 -11.93
N GLY A 236 -14.38 12.29 -10.66
CA GLY A 236 -15.26 12.02 -9.52
C GLY A 236 -15.89 10.63 -9.47
N ARG A 237 -15.28 9.63 -10.13
CA ARG A 237 -15.78 8.24 -10.15
C ARG A 237 -15.04 7.31 -9.19
N ARG A 238 -13.73 7.49 -9.08
CA ARG A 238 -12.85 6.70 -8.19
C ARG A 238 -12.52 7.50 -6.93
N THR A 239 -12.14 8.75 -7.14
CA THR A 239 -11.64 9.65 -6.09
C THR A 239 -12.37 10.98 -6.14
N ASP A 240 -12.61 11.56 -4.97
CA ASP A 240 -12.99 12.94 -4.80
C ASP A 240 -11.70 13.81 -4.73
N PRO A 241 -11.51 14.76 -5.65
CA PRO A 241 -10.33 15.63 -5.64
C PRO A 241 -10.20 16.50 -4.40
N ALA A 242 -11.30 16.88 -3.73
CA ALA A 242 -11.27 17.78 -2.57
C ALA A 242 -10.49 17.20 -1.37
N PRO A 243 -10.80 15.98 -0.86
CA PRO A 243 -9.97 15.32 0.15
C PRO A 243 -8.61 14.87 -0.39
N THR A 244 -8.49 14.54 -1.68
CA THR A 244 -7.21 14.12 -2.30
C THR A 244 -6.17 15.24 -2.30
N LEU A 245 -6.60 16.46 -2.63
CA LEU A 245 -5.71 17.63 -2.80
C LEU A 245 -5.68 18.55 -1.57
N ARG A 246 -6.35 18.17 -0.48
CA ARG A 246 -6.26 18.89 0.79
C ARG A 246 -4.81 18.94 1.24
N ASP A 247 -4.39 20.03 1.89
CA ASP A 247 -3.07 20.11 2.54
C ASP A 247 -1.88 19.68 1.65
N LEU A 248 -1.94 19.97 0.34
CA LEU A 248 -0.95 19.48 -0.65
C LEU A 248 0.49 19.93 -0.34
N ASP A 249 0.64 21.18 0.09
CA ASP A 249 1.93 21.76 0.49
C ASP A 249 2.22 21.58 1.99
N GLY A 250 1.43 20.74 2.67
CA GLY A 250 1.57 20.43 4.08
C GLY A 250 2.65 19.39 4.38
N ARG A 251 2.55 18.81 5.58
CA ARG A 251 3.46 17.75 6.05
C ARG A 251 3.44 16.52 5.15
N HIS A 252 4.50 15.74 5.22
CA HIS A 252 4.57 14.44 4.56
C HIS A 252 3.66 13.44 5.25
N LEU A 253 2.76 12.81 4.50
CA LEU A 253 1.75 11.91 5.08
C LEU A 253 2.29 10.55 5.52
N ILE A 254 3.56 10.25 5.22
CA ILE A 254 4.27 9.11 5.80
C ILE A 254 4.38 9.21 7.34
N LEU A 255 4.35 10.43 7.90
CA LEU A 255 4.39 10.65 9.36
C LEU A 255 3.12 10.16 10.07
N ASP A 256 2.02 9.95 9.34
CA ASP A 256 0.76 9.44 9.88
C ASP A 256 0.69 7.89 9.86
N THR A 257 1.79 7.21 9.52
CA THR A 257 1.90 5.76 9.49
C THR A 257 1.89 5.16 10.90
N TYR A 258 1.17 4.06 11.06
CA TYR A 258 1.22 3.23 12.27
C TYR A 258 1.74 1.83 11.92
N PHE A 259 2.33 1.16 12.91
CA PHE A 259 2.81 -0.22 12.81
C PHE A 259 1.96 -1.15 13.65
N LYS A 260 1.65 -2.34 13.13
CA LYS A 260 0.82 -3.33 13.83
C LYS A 260 1.67 -4.16 14.78
N ARG A 261 1.10 -4.44 15.96
CA ARG A 261 1.70 -5.36 16.96
C ARG A 261 1.19 -6.80 16.82
N TYR A 262 0.03 -6.96 16.20
CA TYR A 262 -0.66 -8.23 16.04
C TYR A 262 -0.98 -8.47 14.57
N SER A 263 -0.82 -9.72 14.14
CA SER A 263 -1.03 -10.20 12.77
C SER A 263 -2.52 -10.44 12.52
N VAL A 264 -3.30 -9.36 12.51
CA VAL A 264 -4.77 -9.39 12.37
C VAL A 264 -5.27 -8.00 11.97
N CYS A 265 -6.50 -7.95 11.46
CA CYS A 265 -7.21 -6.70 11.19
C CYS A 265 -7.09 -5.74 12.36
N ARG A 266 -6.73 -4.48 12.08
CA ARG A 266 -6.48 -3.48 13.11
C ARG A 266 -7.66 -3.28 14.07
N TRP A 267 -8.87 -3.57 13.63
CA TRP A 267 -10.07 -3.41 14.43
C TRP A 267 -10.09 -4.33 15.66
N ALA A 268 -9.37 -5.46 15.63
CA ALA A 268 -9.21 -6.34 16.78
C ALA A 268 -8.18 -5.84 17.82
N HIS A 269 -7.29 -4.92 17.44
CA HIS A 269 -6.12 -4.56 18.27
C HIS A 269 -6.51 -3.95 19.61
N ALA A 270 -7.52 -3.06 19.64
CA ALA A 270 -7.98 -2.44 20.87
C ALA A 270 -8.57 -3.47 21.85
N ALA A 271 -9.26 -4.49 21.35
CA ALA A 271 -9.81 -5.57 22.17
C ALA A 271 -8.69 -6.46 22.72
N ILE A 272 -7.67 -6.77 21.91
CA ILE A 272 -6.49 -7.53 22.34
C ILE A 272 -5.73 -6.76 23.43
N ASP A 273 -5.43 -5.47 23.19
CA ASP A 273 -4.75 -4.62 24.18
C ASP A 273 -5.54 -4.52 25.49
N GLY A 274 -6.87 -4.36 25.42
CA GLY A 274 -7.73 -4.31 26.60
C GLY A 274 -7.72 -5.61 27.40
N LEU A 275 -7.80 -6.76 26.72
CA LEU A 275 -7.73 -8.07 27.35
C LEU A 275 -6.38 -8.29 28.03
N LEU A 276 -5.27 -8.06 27.32
CA LEU A 276 -3.92 -8.22 27.86
C LEU A 276 -3.68 -7.29 29.06
N GLY A 277 -4.19 -6.05 29.01
CA GLY A 277 -4.13 -5.11 30.11
C GLY A 277 -4.88 -5.59 31.35
N LEU A 278 -6.09 -6.14 31.20
CA LEU A 278 -6.86 -6.72 32.31
C LEU A 278 -6.16 -7.94 32.91
N MET A 279 -5.67 -8.85 32.07
CA MET A 279 -4.92 -10.03 32.50
C MET A 279 -3.69 -9.65 33.31
N ALA A 280 -2.92 -8.66 32.84
CA ALA A 280 -1.73 -8.17 33.53
C ALA A 280 -2.08 -7.48 34.86
N THR A 281 -3.15 -6.68 34.90
CA THR A 281 -3.57 -5.93 36.09
C THR A 281 -4.11 -6.83 37.20
N HIS A 282 -4.85 -7.89 36.83
CA HIS A 282 -5.56 -8.74 37.78
C HIS A 282 -4.92 -10.12 37.99
N GLY A 283 -3.84 -10.44 37.28
CA GLY A 283 -3.06 -11.65 37.49
C GLY A 283 -3.78 -12.94 37.11
N PHE A 284 -4.58 -12.93 36.04
CA PHE A 284 -5.27 -14.13 35.54
C PHE A 284 -4.81 -14.52 34.13
N THR A 285 -4.94 -15.81 33.79
CA THR A 285 -4.65 -16.35 32.46
C THR A 285 -5.94 -16.57 31.66
N GLY A 286 -5.80 -16.87 30.37
CA GLY A 286 -6.94 -17.14 29.48
C GLY A 286 -7.87 -18.25 29.98
N ASP A 287 -7.33 -19.25 30.69
CA ASP A 287 -8.11 -20.38 31.24
C ASP A 287 -9.14 -19.97 32.30
N ALA A 288 -8.97 -18.80 32.92
CA ALA A 288 -9.91 -18.25 33.89
C ALA A 288 -11.12 -17.55 33.23
N ILE A 289 -11.09 -17.35 31.91
CA ILE A 289 -12.09 -16.56 31.18
C ILE A 289 -13.25 -17.46 30.76
N ARG A 290 -14.44 -17.22 31.33
CA ARG A 290 -15.68 -17.92 30.92
C ARG A 290 -16.36 -17.32 29.69
N GLY A 291 -16.09 -16.06 29.38
CA GLY A 291 -16.69 -15.36 28.26
C GLY A 291 -16.13 -13.94 28.10
N LEU A 292 -16.21 -13.41 26.87
CA LEU A 292 -15.74 -12.08 26.50
C LEU A 292 -16.84 -11.35 25.74
N LYS A 293 -17.15 -10.11 26.14
CA LYS A 293 -18.00 -9.21 25.36
C LYS A 293 -17.13 -8.06 24.85
N VAL A 294 -17.04 -7.93 23.53
CA VAL A 294 -16.32 -6.83 22.87
C VAL A 294 -17.34 -5.84 22.32
N GLU A 295 -17.34 -4.62 22.84
CA GLU A 295 -18.13 -3.52 22.28
C GLU A 295 -17.28 -2.78 21.24
N THR A 296 -17.80 -2.66 20.02
CA THR A 296 -17.06 -2.11 18.87
C THR A 296 -17.99 -1.31 17.95
N PHE A 297 -17.43 -0.70 16.91
CA PHE A 297 -18.17 0.12 15.95
C PHE A 297 -18.83 -0.73 14.85
N GLN A 298 -19.88 -0.18 14.23
CA GLN A 298 -20.76 -0.88 13.28
C GLN A 298 -20.01 -1.62 12.16
N ARG A 299 -18.88 -1.11 11.67
CA ARG A 299 -18.20 -1.78 10.56
C ARG A 299 -17.46 -3.04 11.00
N ALA A 300 -16.95 -3.09 12.23
CA ALA A 300 -16.26 -4.26 12.76
C ALA A 300 -17.19 -5.45 12.99
N ILE A 301 -18.49 -5.21 13.22
CA ILE A 301 -19.48 -6.29 13.31
C ILE A 301 -19.90 -6.85 11.95
N LEU A 302 -19.57 -6.15 10.84
CA LEU A 302 -19.84 -6.64 9.48
C LEU A 302 -18.74 -7.59 8.96
N LEU A 303 -17.57 -7.62 9.61
CA LEU A 303 -16.57 -8.65 9.34
C LEU A 303 -17.11 -10.01 9.82
N HIS A 304 -16.89 -11.05 9.02
CA HIS A 304 -17.30 -12.39 9.40
C HIS A 304 -16.46 -12.88 10.60
N ASN A 305 -17.03 -12.77 11.80
CA ASN A 305 -16.37 -13.17 13.04
C ASN A 305 -16.59 -14.66 13.32
N SER A 306 -15.75 -15.53 12.76
CA SER A 306 -15.75 -16.96 13.11
C SER A 306 -14.86 -17.22 14.34
N PRO A 307 -15.36 -17.87 15.41
CA PRO A 307 -14.52 -18.26 16.55
C PRO A 307 -13.55 -19.40 16.21
N ARG A 308 -13.72 -20.05 15.05
CA ARG A 308 -12.84 -21.10 14.51
C ARG A 308 -12.64 -20.82 13.01
N PRO A 309 -11.76 -19.89 12.64
CA PRO A 309 -11.54 -19.55 11.25
C PRO A 309 -11.03 -20.78 10.47
N PRO A 310 -11.55 -21.05 9.26
CA PRO A 310 -11.20 -22.25 8.48
C PRO A 310 -9.82 -22.16 7.80
N SER A 311 -9.23 -20.97 7.72
CA SER A 311 -7.91 -20.74 7.12
C SER A 311 -7.18 -19.61 7.85
N LEU A 312 -5.92 -19.38 7.47
CA LEU A 312 -5.11 -18.28 7.97
C LEU A 312 -5.71 -16.91 7.58
N GLU A 313 -6.19 -16.78 6.34
CA GLU A 313 -6.77 -15.54 5.80
C GLU A 313 -8.14 -15.22 6.41
N ALA A 314 -8.83 -16.23 6.94
CA ALA A 314 -10.10 -16.05 7.64
C ALA A 314 -9.92 -15.69 9.13
N ALA A 315 -8.70 -15.81 9.67
CA ALA A 315 -8.35 -15.51 11.07
C ALA A 315 -8.02 -14.03 11.27
#